data_AF-A0AA42SUS6-F1
#
_entry.id   AF-A0AA42SUS6-F1
#
_cell.length_a   1.000
_cell.length_b   1.000
_cell.length_c   1.000
_cell.angle_alpha   90.00
_cell.angle_beta   90.00
_cell.angle_gamma   90.00
#
_symmetry.space_group_name_H-M   'P 1'
#
loop_
_entity.id
_entity.type
_entity.pdbx_description
1 polymer ?
#
loop_
_entity_poly.entity_id
_entity_poly.type
_entity_poly.pdbx_seq_one_letter_code
_entity_poly.pdbx_strand_id
1 'polypeptide(L)'
;MARYSIEHREWVVRQMMPPLNRTVPELVEATGITDATLYAWRKQARAAGAVVPGDGQQADQWSSQDKFRVVLESASLNAAELAEYCRRKGLYVEQINAWREACEQANSLAQPSKTRREREEEKAAKKRIKQLERELRRKDAALAETAALLVLRKKAEALWGKGRGRMISAPDRRETLQLIEDAVAAGARRAQACAELGLSLRSLQRWQHCPEDRRPSAQRAEPANKLTPQERRRVLEVANQPEFASLPPQQIVARLADQGTWLASESTFYRLLKDAEQQHPRGRSRPPVKRALTTHVADGPNQLWCWDITWLPTTVKGRYFYWYMIKDVYSRKLVANEVHESESAEQAAQLLRQACLREQRAGQPLVLHSDNGSAMKGSTMLAAMQNLGVMPSFSRPRVSNDNAYAEALFRTAKYCPLWPERPFDTLEQARNWVNSFVAWYNHEHRHSALKFVTPAQRHTGQAEELLRKRIELYEAARARHPERWSGNIRNWVLAPIVCLNPEREAVLQQTSKAA
;
A
#
# COMPACT_ATOMS: atom_id res chain seq x y z
N MET A 1 -19.51 -74.56 15.45
CA MET A 1 -20.85 -73.96 15.24
C MET A 1 -21.70 -74.31 16.44
N ALA A 2 -22.14 -73.33 17.23
CA ALA A 2 -23.01 -73.60 18.38
C ALA A 2 -24.35 -74.17 17.86
N ARG A 3 -24.68 -75.41 18.25
CA ARG A 3 -25.99 -76.00 17.96
C ARG A 3 -26.97 -75.47 19.02
N TYR A 4 -27.77 -74.47 18.66
CA TYR A 4 -28.88 -74.01 19.48
C TYR A 4 -29.93 -75.12 19.60
N SER A 5 -30.48 -75.34 20.79
CA SER A 5 -31.57 -76.32 20.98
C SER A 5 -32.84 -75.87 20.26
N ILE A 6 -33.70 -76.84 19.90
CA ILE A 6 -34.98 -76.57 19.24
C ILE A 6 -35.86 -75.67 20.13
N GLU A 7 -35.92 -75.96 21.43
CA GLU A 7 -36.66 -75.15 22.41
C GLU A 7 -36.16 -73.70 22.47
N HIS A 8 -34.83 -73.50 22.42
CA HIS A 8 -34.26 -72.16 22.46
C HIS A 8 -34.59 -71.37 21.19
N ARG A 9 -34.52 -72.03 20.03
CA ARG A 9 -34.91 -71.43 18.75
C ARG A 9 -36.39 -71.03 18.74
N GLU A 10 -37.28 -71.90 19.23
CA GLU A 10 -38.71 -71.62 19.31
C GLU A 10 -39.01 -70.46 20.27
N TRP A 11 -38.31 -70.39 21.40
CA TRP A 11 -38.41 -69.27 22.33
C TRP A 11 -38.00 -67.95 21.66
N VAL A 12 -36.86 -67.92 20.96
CA VAL A 12 -36.37 -66.70 20.26
C VAL A 12 -37.35 -66.27 19.18
N VAL A 13 -37.89 -67.21 18.40
CA VAL A 13 -38.90 -66.90 17.37
C VAL A 13 -40.18 -66.35 18.01
N ARG A 14 -40.60 -66.86 19.18
CA ARG A 14 -41.76 -66.35 19.93
C ARG A 14 -41.55 -64.91 20.44
N GLN A 15 -40.32 -64.51 20.76
CA GLN A 15 -40.00 -63.12 21.13
C GLN A 15 -40.17 -62.13 19.95
N MET A 16 -40.02 -62.59 18.70
CA MET A 16 -40.24 -61.79 17.50
C MET A 16 -41.72 -61.69 17.10
N MET A 17 -42.60 -62.48 17.73
CA MET A 17 -44.04 -62.47 17.44
C MET A 17 -44.80 -61.53 18.39
N PRO A 18 -46.01 -61.09 18.01
CA PRO A 18 -46.93 -60.45 18.93
C PRO A 18 -47.20 -61.34 20.16
N PRO A 19 -47.34 -60.78 21.38
CA PRO A 19 -47.41 -59.34 21.69
C PRO A 19 -46.04 -58.66 21.87
N LEU A 20 -44.93 -59.39 21.87
CA LEU A 20 -43.62 -58.87 22.28
C LEU A 20 -42.92 -58.06 21.18
N ASN A 21 -43.07 -58.46 19.91
CA ASN A 21 -42.58 -57.73 18.73
C ASN A 21 -41.13 -57.21 18.82
N ARG A 22 -40.24 -57.93 19.51
CA ARG A 22 -38.85 -57.49 19.69
C ARG A 22 -38.12 -57.47 18.35
N THR A 23 -37.34 -56.42 18.14
CA THR A 23 -36.58 -56.24 16.89
C THR A 23 -35.39 -57.20 16.85
N VAL A 24 -34.90 -57.50 15.65
CA VAL A 24 -33.70 -58.35 15.49
C VAL A 24 -32.49 -57.75 16.22
N PRO A 25 -32.19 -56.43 16.15
CA PRO A 25 -31.10 -55.83 16.92
C PRO A 25 -31.23 -56.02 18.45
N GLU A 26 -32.42 -55.84 19.02
CA GLU A 26 -32.66 -56.06 20.46
C GLU A 26 -32.41 -57.52 20.87
N LEU A 27 -32.77 -58.48 20.00
CA LEU A 27 -32.54 -59.89 20.26
C LEU A 27 -31.08 -60.29 20.07
N VAL A 28 -30.34 -59.67 19.15
CA VAL A 28 -28.88 -59.84 19.04
C VAL A 28 -28.21 -59.43 20.35
N GLU A 29 -28.58 -58.27 20.91
CA GLU A 29 -28.02 -57.77 22.17
C GLU A 29 -28.42 -58.65 23.36
N ALA A 30 -29.68 -59.08 23.43
CA ALA A 30 -30.19 -59.86 24.56
C ALA A 30 -29.75 -61.34 24.57
N THR A 31 -29.51 -61.95 23.40
CA THR A 31 -29.24 -63.39 23.27
C THR A 31 -27.83 -63.72 22.78
N GLY A 32 -27.09 -62.73 22.25
CA GLY A 32 -25.79 -62.92 21.63
C GLY A 32 -25.83 -63.72 20.32
N ILE A 33 -27.01 -64.00 19.76
CA ILE A 33 -27.17 -64.71 18.48
C ILE A 33 -26.95 -63.73 17.33
N THR A 34 -26.24 -64.17 16.28
CA THR A 34 -25.97 -63.31 15.12
C THR A 34 -27.23 -62.91 14.37
N ASP A 35 -27.22 -61.70 13.81
CA ASP A 35 -28.29 -61.14 12.98
C ASP A 35 -28.69 -62.10 11.84
N ALA A 36 -27.72 -62.68 11.14
CA ALA A 36 -27.94 -63.61 10.04
C ALA A 36 -28.73 -64.86 10.47
N THR A 37 -28.46 -65.39 11.67
CA THR A 37 -29.15 -66.57 12.21
C THR A 37 -30.58 -66.23 12.60
N LEU A 38 -30.79 -65.08 13.24
CA LEU A 38 -32.11 -64.57 13.63
C LEU A 38 -32.99 -64.27 12.40
N TYR A 39 -32.43 -63.67 11.35
CA TYR A 39 -33.13 -63.46 10.09
C TYR A 39 -33.48 -64.78 9.38
N ALA A 40 -32.59 -65.78 9.43
CA ALA A 40 -32.86 -67.09 8.85
C ALA A 40 -34.00 -67.82 9.57
N TRP A 41 -34.03 -67.81 10.90
CA TRP A 41 -35.12 -68.39 11.68
C TRP A 41 -36.45 -67.65 11.46
N ARG A 42 -36.43 -66.32 11.35
CA ARG A 42 -37.59 -65.52 10.98
C ARG A 42 -38.14 -65.91 9.61
N LYS A 43 -37.26 -66.07 8.61
CA LYS A 43 -37.64 -66.50 7.27
C LYS A 43 -38.27 -67.90 7.26
N GLN A 44 -37.72 -68.83 8.05
CA GLN A 44 -38.28 -70.18 8.18
C GLN A 44 -39.63 -70.17 8.91
N ALA A 45 -39.80 -69.35 9.95
CA ALA A 45 -41.08 -69.17 10.63
C ALA A 45 -42.16 -68.58 9.69
N ARG A 46 -41.79 -67.61 8.85
CA ARG A 46 -42.68 -67.05 7.82
C ARG A 46 -43.09 -68.09 6.77
N ALA A 47 -42.16 -68.95 6.36
CA ALA A 47 -42.44 -70.05 5.43
C ALA A 47 -43.39 -71.11 6.06
N ALA A 48 -43.33 -71.29 7.37
CA ALA A 48 -44.21 -72.18 8.13
C ALA A 48 -45.56 -71.53 8.52
N GLY A 49 -45.89 -70.34 7.99
CA GLY A 49 -47.19 -69.68 8.21
C GLY A 49 -47.25 -68.71 9.40
N ALA A 50 -46.13 -68.44 10.08
CA ALA A 50 -46.12 -67.45 11.17
C ALA A 50 -46.07 -66.01 10.63
N VAL A 51 -46.92 -65.14 11.19
CA VAL A 51 -46.91 -63.69 10.93
C VAL A 51 -45.91 -63.04 11.89
N VAL A 52 -44.74 -62.67 11.37
CA VAL A 52 -43.64 -62.07 12.14
C VAL A 52 -43.33 -60.68 11.57
N PRO A 53 -43.83 -59.59 12.19
CA PRO A 53 -43.59 -58.22 11.74
C PRO A 53 -42.08 -57.94 11.71
N GLY A 54 -41.59 -57.37 10.62
CA GLY A 54 -40.15 -57.31 10.34
C GLY A 54 -39.35 -56.38 11.23
N ASP A 55 -39.91 -55.22 11.58
CA ASP A 55 -39.06 -54.08 11.95
C ASP A 55 -39.67 -53.20 13.06
N GLY A 56 -40.49 -53.78 13.96
CA GLY A 56 -41.22 -53.01 14.99
C GLY A 56 -42.22 -52.00 14.42
N GLN A 57 -42.53 -52.09 13.12
CA GLN A 57 -43.39 -51.16 12.40
C GLN A 57 -44.87 -51.39 12.73
N GLN A 58 -45.60 -50.29 12.93
CA GLN A 58 -47.06 -50.28 13.10
C GLN A 58 -47.75 -50.96 11.90
N ALA A 59 -48.90 -51.59 12.15
CA ALA A 59 -49.67 -52.35 11.16
C ALA A 59 -49.92 -51.60 9.82
N ASP A 60 -49.94 -50.27 9.86
CA ASP A 60 -50.13 -49.42 8.68
C ASP A 60 -48.98 -49.51 7.66
N GLN A 61 -47.77 -49.90 8.07
CA GLN A 61 -46.61 -50.05 7.19
C GLN A 61 -46.41 -51.48 6.67
N TRP A 62 -47.33 -52.40 6.98
CA TRP A 62 -47.27 -53.77 6.46
C TRP A 62 -47.40 -53.80 4.94
N SER A 63 -46.75 -54.78 4.31
CA SER A 63 -46.81 -54.97 2.87
C SER A 63 -48.25 -55.27 2.42
N SER A 64 -48.61 -54.88 1.19
CA SER A 64 -49.94 -55.16 0.63
C SER A 64 -50.25 -56.66 0.62
N GLN A 65 -49.23 -57.51 0.46
CA GLN A 65 -49.36 -58.97 0.49
C GLN A 65 -49.71 -59.51 1.89
N ASP A 66 -49.11 -58.96 2.94
CA ASP A 66 -49.37 -59.36 4.33
C ASP A 66 -50.75 -58.88 4.79
N LYS A 67 -51.13 -57.64 4.43
CA LYS A 67 -52.47 -57.10 4.69
C LYS A 67 -53.54 -57.96 4.00
N PHE A 68 -53.33 -58.34 2.74
CA PHE A 68 -54.24 -59.21 2.00
C PHE A 68 -54.37 -60.61 2.61
N ARG A 69 -53.26 -61.19 3.11
CA ARG A 69 -53.27 -62.49 3.79
C ARG A 69 -54.08 -62.45 5.08
N VAL A 70 -53.94 -61.41 5.88
CA VAL A 70 -54.76 -61.22 7.09
C VAL A 70 -56.24 -61.09 6.75
N VAL A 71 -56.60 -60.38 5.67
CA VAL A 71 -57.98 -60.27 5.20
C VAL A 71 -58.54 -61.64 4.78
N LEU A 72 -57.74 -62.49 4.13
CA LEU A 72 -58.11 -63.87 3.78
C LEU A 72 -58.28 -64.78 5.01
N GLU A 73 -57.33 -64.77 5.94
CA GLU A 73 -57.39 -65.60 7.16
C GLU A 73 -58.55 -65.20 8.09
N SER A 74 -58.97 -63.94 8.05
CA SER A 74 -60.08 -63.40 8.84
C SER A 74 -61.44 -63.44 8.14
N ALA A 75 -61.49 -63.92 6.89
CA ALA A 75 -62.72 -63.90 6.08
C ALA A 75 -63.85 -64.77 6.64
N SER A 76 -63.51 -65.90 7.27
CA SER A 76 -64.46 -66.90 7.79
C SER A 76 -64.66 -66.85 9.31
N LEU A 77 -64.07 -65.88 10.01
CA LEU A 77 -64.14 -65.79 11.47
C LEU A 77 -65.38 -65.00 11.92
N ASN A 78 -66.05 -65.47 12.97
CA ASN A 78 -67.13 -64.72 13.61
C ASN A 78 -66.58 -63.53 14.43
N ALA A 79 -67.45 -62.64 14.92
CA ALA A 79 -67.01 -61.42 15.62
C ALA A 79 -66.17 -61.70 16.89
N ALA A 80 -66.47 -62.77 17.62
CA ALA A 80 -65.71 -63.17 18.81
C ALA A 80 -64.34 -63.76 18.44
N GLU A 81 -64.30 -64.61 17.41
CA GLU A 81 -63.09 -65.22 16.86
C GLU A 81 -62.18 -64.18 16.19
N LEU A 82 -62.76 -63.17 15.53
CA LEU A 82 -62.02 -62.06 14.92
C LEU A 82 -61.35 -61.20 16.00
N ALA A 83 -62.06 -60.90 17.08
CA ALA A 83 -61.51 -60.16 18.22
C ALA A 83 -60.40 -60.95 18.96
N GLU A 84 -60.53 -62.27 19.03
CA GLU A 84 -59.46 -63.16 19.54
C GLU A 84 -58.25 -63.19 18.58
N TYR A 85 -58.50 -63.34 17.28
CA TYR A 85 -57.47 -63.31 16.24
C TYR A 85 -56.69 -62.00 16.25
N CYS A 86 -57.40 -60.86 16.32
CA CYS A 86 -56.83 -59.52 16.42
C CYS A 86 -55.94 -59.38 17.66
N ARG A 87 -56.40 -59.82 18.83
CA ARG A 87 -55.60 -59.81 20.07
C ARG A 87 -54.34 -60.67 19.96
N ARG A 88 -54.46 -61.86 19.37
CA ARG A 88 -53.33 -62.79 19.19
C ARG A 88 -52.29 -62.26 18.20
N LYS A 89 -52.71 -61.49 17.19
CA LYS A 89 -51.85 -60.95 16.13
C LYS A 89 -51.43 -59.48 16.35
N GLY A 90 -51.92 -58.84 17.40
CA GLY A 90 -51.61 -57.43 17.72
C GLY A 90 -52.22 -56.44 16.72
N LEU A 91 -53.44 -56.71 16.25
CA LEU A 91 -54.18 -55.89 15.28
C LEU A 91 -55.48 -55.37 15.90
N TYR A 92 -56.01 -54.27 15.37
CA TYR A 92 -57.35 -53.79 15.68
C TYR A 92 -58.35 -54.30 14.65
N VAL A 93 -59.60 -54.55 15.06
CA VAL A 93 -60.68 -55.05 14.18
C VAL A 93 -60.93 -54.04 13.05
N GLU A 94 -60.84 -52.75 13.37
CA GLU A 94 -60.98 -51.63 12.44
C GLU A 94 -59.93 -51.66 11.32
N GLN A 95 -58.70 -52.12 11.62
CA GLN A 95 -57.63 -52.22 10.61
C GLN A 95 -57.92 -53.32 9.60
N ILE A 96 -58.41 -54.47 10.05
CA ILE A 96 -58.81 -55.57 9.17
C ILE A 96 -60.01 -55.16 8.32
N ASN A 97 -60.98 -54.45 8.89
CA ASN A 97 -62.14 -53.94 8.15
C ASN A 97 -61.73 -52.90 7.09
N ALA A 98 -60.85 -51.95 7.42
CA ALA A 98 -60.34 -50.98 6.45
C ALA A 98 -59.57 -51.64 5.30
N TRP A 99 -58.81 -52.71 5.57
CA TRP A 99 -58.13 -53.47 4.51
C TRP A 99 -59.10 -54.31 3.69
N ARG A 100 -60.17 -54.84 4.28
CA ARG A 100 -61.25 -55.53 3.58
C ARG A 100 -61.98 -54.58 2.62
N GLU A 101 -62.38 -53.40 3.10
CA GLU A 101 -63.00 -52.36 2.27
C GLU A 101 -62.08 -51.90 1.14
N ALA A 102 -60.79 -51.67 1.42
CA ALA A 102 -59.82 -51.31 0.38
C ALA A 102 -59.65 -52.41 -0.68
N CYS A 103 -59.76 -53.70 -0.32
CA CYS A 103 -59.74 -54.81 -1.26
C CYS A 103 -61.03 -54.88 -2.09
N GLU A 104 -62.19 -54.62 -1.47
CA GLU A 104 -63.49 -54.58 -2.15
C GLU A 104 -63.59 -53.39 -3.12
N GLN A 105 -63.02 -52.23 -2.76
CA GLN A 105 -63.05 -51.00 -3.55
C GLN A 105 -61.97 -50.92 -4.64
N ALA A 106 -60.97 -51.81 -4.63
CA ALA A 106 -59.84 -51.79 -5.57
C ALA A 106 -60.27 -51.86 -7.06
N ASN A 107 -61.47 -52.37 -7.36
CA ASN A 107 -62.04 -52.43 -8.71
C ASN A 107 -63.14 -51.39 -8.99
N SER A 108 -63.40 -50.44 -8.08
CA SER A 108 -64.35 -49.36 -8.32
C SER A 108 -63.71 -48.19 -9.08
N LEU A 109 -64.31 -47.79 -10.20
CA LEU A 109 -63.79 -46.83 -11.18
C LEU A 109 -63.70 -45.39 -10.63
N ALA A 110 -62.51 -44.79 -10.79
CA ALA A 110 -62.19 -43.35 -10.93
C ALA A 110 -62.14 -42.42 -9.70
N GLN A 111 -60.92 -42.00 -9.32
CA GLN A 111 -60.63 -40.63 -8.85
C GLN A 111 -59.90 -39.84 -9.96
N PRO A 112 -60.21 -38.54 -10.19
CA PRO A 112 -59.59 -37.76 -11.25
C PRO A 112 -58.12 -37.50 -10.94
N SER A 113 -57.24 -38.06 -11.77
CA SER A 113 -55.80 -37.82 -11.70
C SER A 113 -55.46 -36.42 -12.23
N LYS A 114 -54.72 -35.62 -11.43
CA LYS A 114 -54.12 -34.33 -11.87
C LYS A 114 -53.56 -34.45 -13.29
N THR A 115 -53.93 -33.52 -14.16
CA THR A 115 -53.55 -33.52 -15.56
C THR A 115 -52.02 -33.52 -15.71
N ARG A 116 -51.49 -34.19 -16.75
CA ARG A 116 -50.04 -34.30 -17.00
C ARG A 116 -49.32 -32.95 -16.99
N ARG A 117 -49.99 -31.91 -17.51
CA ARG A 117 -49.50 -30.53 -17.60
C ARG A 117 -49.26 -29.89 -16.22
N GLU A 118 -50.21 -30.05 -15.30
CA GLU A 118 -50.11 -29.53 -13.93
C GLU A 118 -48.97 -30.21 -13.14
N ARG A 119 -48.75 -31.52 -13.37
CA ARG A 119 -47.63 -32.25 -12.76
C ARG A 119 -46.27 -31.80 -13.28
N GLU A 120 -46.20 -31.42 -14.55
CA GLU A 120 -44.97 -30.91 -15.18
C GLU A 120 -44.65 -29.50 -14.69
N GLU A 121 -45.65 -28.62 -14.54
CA GLU A 121 -45.52 -27.28 -13.98
C GLU A 121 -45.09 -27.30 -12.50
N GLU A 122 -45.71 -28.15 -11.67
CA GLU A 122 -45.34 -28.29 -10.25
C GLU A 122 -43.89 -28.79 -10.10
N LYS A 123 -43.43 -29.70 -10.98
CA LYS A 123 -42.03 -30.16 -11.00
C LYS A 123 -41.08 -29.05 -11.45
N ALA A 124 -41.45 -28.23 -12.43
CA ALA A 124 -40.63 -27.10 -12.88
C ALA A 124 -40.51 -26.03 -11.78
N ALA A 125 -41.60 -25.70 -11.10
CA ALA A 125 -41.61 -24.76 -9.97
C ALA A 125 -40.73 -25.25 -8.80
N LYS A 126 -40.84 -26.53 -8.40
CA LYS A 126 -39.98 -27.11 -7.35
C LYS A 126 -38.50 -27.09 -7.72
N LYS A 127 -38.15 -27.35 -8.99
CA LYS A 127 -36.77 -27.21 -9.48
C LYS A 127 -36.30 -25.76 -9.41
N ARG A 128 -37.15 -24.80 -9.77
CA ARG A 128 -36.83 -23.37 -9.74
C ARG A 128 -36.60 -22.86 -8.31
N ILE A 129 -37.47 -23.24 -7.37
CA ILE A 129 -37.31 -22.89 -5.94
C ILE A 129 -35.98 -23.43 -5.42
N LYS A 130 -35.67 -24.71 -5.67
CA LYS A 130 -34.40 -25.31 -5.25
C LYS A 130 -33.17 -24.63 -5.87
N GLN A 131 -33.29 -24.13 -7.10
CA GLN A 131 -32.24 -23.35 -7.74
C GLN A 131 -32.08 -21.96 -7.08
N LEU A 132 -33.18 -21.25 -6.85
CA LEU A 132 -33.19 -19.93 -6.21
C LEU A 132 -32.66 -20.00 -4.78
N GLU A 133 -33.02 -21.02 -4.00
CA GLU A 133 -32.47 -21.25 -2.66
C GLU A 133 -30.96 -21.47 -2.67
N ARG A 134 -30.44 -22.20 -3.68
CA ARG A 134 -28.99 -22.38 -3.86
C ARG A 134 -28.30 -21.09 -4.25
N GLU A 135 -28.91 -20.29 -5.12
CA GLU A 135 -28.39 -18.98 -5.52
C GLU A 135 -28.39 -18.00 -4.34
N LEU A 136 -29.45 -17.98 -3.53
CA LEU A 136 -29.56 -17.16 -2.33
C LEU A 136 -28.46 -17.53 -1.33
N ARG A 137 -28.30 -18.81 -1.00
CA ARG A 137 -27.22 -19.28 -0.10
C ARG A 137 -25.82 -18.89 -0.60
N ARG A 138 -25.59 -18.94 -1.92
CA ARG A 138 -24.30 -18.51 -2.51
C ARG A 138 -24.09 -17.00 -2.38
N LYS A 139 -25.13 -16.20 -2.61
CA LYS A 139 -25.08 -14.74 -2.48
C LYS A 139 -24.89 -14.31 -1.03
N ASP A 140 -25.60 -14.93 -0.09
CA ASP A 140 -25.47 -14.66 1.35
C ASP A 140 -24.06 -14.99 1.86
N ALA A 141 -23.49 -16.11 1.42
CA ALA A 141 -22.10 -16.48 1.75
C ALA A 141 -21.08 -15.47 1.18
N ALA A 142 -21.28 -15.00 -0.06
CA ALA A 142 -20.43 -13.97 -0.66
C ALA A 142 -20.54 -12.63 0.08
N LEU A 143 -21.75 -12.23 0.48
CA LEU A 143 -21.98 -11.02 1.27
C LEU A 143 -21.31 -11.12 2.64
N ALA A 144 -21.44 -12.24 3.34
CA ALA A 144 -20.77 -12.50 4.62
C ALA A 144 -19.24 -12.39 4.49
N GLU A 145 -18.65 -12.99 3.44
CA GLU A 145 -17.22 -12.87 3.16
C GLU A 145 -16.80 -11.42 2.93
N THR A 146 -17.53 -10.65 2.10
CA THR A 146 -17.20 -9.24 1.85
C THR A 146 -17.32 -8.37 3.11
N ALA A 147 -18.34 -8.60 3.94
CA ALA A 147 -18.53 -7.89 5.20
C ALA A 147 -17.39 -8.19 6.18
N ALA A 148 -17.00 -9.46 6.31
CA ALA A 148 -15.91 -9.90 7.17
C ALA A 148 -14.56 -9.28 6.73
N LEU A 149 -14.26 -9.26 5.43
CA LEU A 149 -13.03 -8.65 4.90
C LEU A 149 -13.01 -7.12 5.10
N LEU A 150 -14.14 -6.44 4.95
CA LEU A 150 -14.24 -5.00 5.21
C LEU A 150 -13.99 -4.65 6.68
N VAL A 151 -14.54 -5.45 7.60
CA VAL A 151 -14.30 -5.28 9.05
C VAL A 151 -12.83 -5.53 9.39
N LEU A 152 -12.26 -6.60 8.84
CA LEU A 152 -10.84 -6.94 8.99
C LEU A 152 -9.94 -5.78 8.55
N ARG A 153 -10.20 -5.22 7.37
CA ARG A 153 -9.44 -4.09 6.82
C ARG A 153 -9.53 -2.85 7.71
N LYS A 154 -10.72 -2.50 8.19
CA LYS A 154 -10.90 -1.34 9.09
C LYS A 154 -10.13 -1.51 10.40
N LYS A 155 -10.22 -2.70 11.02
CA LYS A 155 -9.48 -3.01 12.26
C LYS A 155 -7.97 -2.93 12.03
N ALA A 156 -7.48 -3.49 10.93
CA ALA A 156 -6.06 -3.45 10.58
C ALA A 156 -5.54 -2.03 10.27
N GLU A 157 -6.31 -1.21 9.55
CA GLU A 157 -5.96 0.19 9.27
C GLU A 157 -5.89 1.04 10.55
N ALA A 158 -6.78 0.78 11.52
CA ALA A 158 -6.80 1.47 12.82
C ALA A 158 -5.59 1.13 13.71
N LEU A 159 -5.11 -0.13 13.67
CA LEU A 159 -4.02 -0.61 14.53
C LEU A 159 -2.63 -0.30 13.95
N TRP A 160 -2.43 -0.50 12.65
CA TRP A 160 -1.07 -0.55 12.08
C TRP A 160 -0.78 0.53 11.02
N GLY A 161 -1.80 1.27 10.57
CA GLY A 161 -1.68 2.26 9.50
C GLY A 161 -1.30 1.64 8.13
N LYS A 162 -1.12 2.49 7.11
CA LYS A 162 -0.75 2.04 5.75
C LYS A 162 0.76 1.93 5.61
N GLY A 163 1.35 0.75 5.78
CA GLY A 163 2.79 0.54 5.53
C GLY A 163 3.18 -0.91 5.28
N ARG A 164 3.77 -1.20 4.11
CA ARG A 164 4.38 -2.50 3.81
C ARG A 164 5.80 -2.58 4.41
N GLY A 165 6.24 -3.78 4.80
CA GLY A 165 7.64 -4.08 5.12
C GLY A 165 8.11 -3.82 6.56
N ARG A 166 7.21 -3.55 7.51
CA ARG A 166 7.58 -3.40 8.93
C ARG A 166 7.93 -4.73 9.59
N MET A 167 8.81 -4.66 10.59
CA MET A 167 9.02 -5.75 11.53
C MET A 167 7.77 -5.84 12.41
N ILE A 168 7.05 -6.96 12.30
CA ILE A 168 5.81 -7.20 13.06
C ILE A 168 6.24 -7.83 14.38
N SER A 169 6.00 -7.11 15.48
CA SER A 169 6.37 -7.56 16.83
C SER A 169 5.61 -8.83 17.21
N ALA A 170 6.09 -9.57 18.21
CA ALA A 170 5.39 -10.77 18.69
C ALA A 170 3.94 -10.46 19.17
N PRO A 171 3.66 -9.35 19.87
CA PRO A 171 2.30 -8.90 20.15
C PRO A 171 1.46 -8.66 18.89
N ASP A 172 1.98 -7.92 17.92
CA ASP A 172 1.27 -7.60 16.67
C ASP A 172 0.93 -8.86 15.86
N ARG A 173 1.82 -9.87 15.89
CA ARG A 173 1.56 -11.17 15.22
C ARG A 173 0.41 -11.93 15.87
N ARG A 174 0.31 -11.91 17.21
CA ARG A 174 -0.80 -12.55 17.94
C ARG A 174 -2.13 -11.87 17.65
N GLU A 175 -2.13 -10.54 17.65
CA GLU A 175 -3.32 -9.76 17.31
C GLU A 175 -3.72 -9.94 15.84
N THR A 176 -2.76 -10.02 14.93
CA THR A 176 -3.02 -10.33 13.51
C THR A 176 -3.62 -11.74 13.33
N LEU A 177 -3.12 -12.72 14.07
CA LEU A 177 -3.68 -14.08 14.07
C LEU A 177 -5.14 -14.06 14.54
N GLN A 178 -5.42 -13.35 15.64
CA GLN A 178 -6.77 -13.21 16.18
C GLN A 178 -7.72 -12.55 15.17
N LEU A 179 -7.31 -11.46 14.52
CA LEU A 179 -8.14 -10.79 13.52
C LEU A 179 -8.46 -11.68 12.31
N ILE A 180 -7.51 -12.50 11.88
CA ILE A 180 -7.73 -13.46 10.79
C ILE A 180 -8.70 -14.56 11.24
N GLU A 181 -8.58 -15.04 12.48
CA GLU A 181 -9.51 -16.03 13.04
C GLU A 181 -10.93 -15.45 13.17
N ASP A 182 -11.08 -14.23 13.67
CA ASP A 182 -12.36 -13.51 13.76
C ASP A 182 -13.00 -13.34 12.37
N ALA A 183 -12.21 -12.97 11.35
CA ALA A 183 -12.70 -12.81 9.99
C ALA A 183 -13.14 -14.15 9.37
N VAL A 184 -12.41 -15.23 9.65
CA VAL A 184 -12.78 -16.59 9.20
C VAL A 184 -14.04 -17.08 9.91
N ALA A 185 -14.19 -16.83 11.21
CA ALA A 185 -15.40 -17.12 11.96
C ALA A 185 -16.62 -16.34 11.44
N ALA A 186 -16.40 -15.11 10.96
CA ALA A 186 -17.42 -14.29 10.31
C ALA A 186 -17.75 -14.69 8.85
N GLY A 187 -17.12 -15.75 8.32
CA GLY A 187 -17.43 -16.32 7.00
C GLY A 187 -16.43 -16.00 5.89
N ALA A 188 -15.31 -15.30 6.18
CA ALA A 188 -14.28 -15.06 5.17
C ALA A 188 -13.44 -16.32 4.90
N ARG A 189 -13.02 -16.52 3.65
CA ARG A 189 -11.99 -17.51 3.35
C ARG A 189 -10.65 -17.05 3.93
N ARG A 190 -9.97 -17.95 4.66
CA ARG A 190 -8.66 -17.68 5.29
C ARG A 190 -7.62 -17.08 4.32
N ALA A 191 -7.60 -17.55 3.07
CA ALA A 191 -6.71 -17.02 2.03
C ALA A 191 -6.98 -15.54 1.71
N GLN A 192 -8.26 -15.15 1.63
CA GLN A 192 -8.67 -13.77 1.36
C GLN A 192 -8.38 -12.87 2.56
N ALA A 193 -8.65 -13.36 3.79
CA ALA A 193 -8.31 -12.64 5.01
C ALA A 193 -6.79 -12.38 5.13
N CYS A 194 -5.95 -13.36 4.79
CA CYS A 194 -4.50 -13.15 4.71
C CYS A 194 -4.11 -12.13 3.63
N ALA A 195 -4.73 -12.20 2.45
CA ALA A 195 -4.42 -11.33 1.32
C ALA A 195 -4.73 -9.84 1.63
N GLU A 196 -5.85 -9.57 2.31
CA GLU A 196 -6.22 -8.22 2.76
C GLU A 196 -5.16 -7.60 3.69
N LEU A 197 -4.52 -8.42 4.53
CA LEU A 197 -3.43 -7.98 5.40
C LEU A 197 -2.05 -8.02 4.74
N GLY A 198 -1.96 -8.36 3.45
CA GLY A 198 -0.70 -8.49 2.72
C GLY A 198 0.18 -9.67 3.18
N LEU A 199 -0.44 -10.69 3.79
CA LEU A 199 0.24 -11.89 4.28
C LEU A 199 -0.03 -13.09 3.36
N SER A 200 0.96 -13.98 3.24
CA SER A 200 0.75 -15.28 2.61
C SER A 200 0.23 -16.30 3.63
N LEU A 201 -0.54 -17.30 3.16
CA LEU A 201 -0.95 -18.42 4.02
C LEU A 201 0.23 -19.13 4.68
N ARG A 202 1.37 -19.26 3.98
CA ARG A 202 2.59 -19.86 4.53
C ARG A 202 3.18 -19.01 5.66
N SER A 203 3.08 -17.69 5.56
CA SER A 203 3.52 -16.77 6.63
C SER A 203 2.67 -16.94 7.87
N LEU A 204 1.34 -17.08 7.71
CA LEU A 204 0.41 -17.34 8.81
C LEU A 204 0.74 -18.66 9.53
N GLN A 205 0.90 -19.74 8.77
CA GLN A 205 1.27 -21.06 9.31
C GLN A 205 2.61 -21.00 10.06
N ARG A 206 3.58 -20.25 9.52
CA ARG A 206 4.87 -20.05 10.19
C ARG A 206 4.72 -19.32 11.52
N TRP A 207 3.84 -18.32 11.61
CA TRP A 207 3.57 -17.59 12.85
C TRP A 207 2.85 -18.44 13.89
N GLN A 208 1.98 -19.36 13.47
CA GLN A 208 1.33 -20.31 14.38
C GLN A 208 2.34 -21.25 15.06
N HIS A 209 3.36 -21.71 14.33
CA HIS A 209 4.43 -22.54 14.91
C HIS A 209 5.52 -21.75 15.61
N CYS A 210 5.77 -20.51 15.19
CA CYS A 210 6.80 -19.65 15.74
C CYS A 210 6.29 -18.21 15.87
N PRO A 211 5.67 -17.87 17.02
CA PRO A 211 5.05 -16.56 17.22
C PRO A 211 6.07 -15.43 17.31
N GLU A 212 7.33 -15.74 17.60
CA GLU A 212 8.41 -14.75 17.71
C GLU A 212 9.15 -14.51 16.39
N ASP A 213 9.59 -13.28 16.16
CA ASP A 213 10.49 -12.97 15.05
C ASP A 213 11.91 -13.42 15.41
N ARG A 214 12.37 -14.53 14.84
CA ARG A 214 13.74 -15.03 15.05
C ARG A 214 14.77 -14.37 14.12
N ARG A 215 14.39 -13.42 13.26
CA ARG A 215 15.36 -12.70 12.40
C ARG A 215 16.44 -11.94 13.18
N PRO A 216 16.17 -11.32 14.35
CA PRO A 216 17.19 -10.65 15.16
C PRO A 216 18.15 -11.62 15.86
N SER A 217 17.68 -12.80 16.24
CA SER A 217 18.46 -13.84 16.94
C SER A 217 18.98 -14.94 16.02
N ALA A 218 18.78 -14.81 14.70
CA ALA A 218 19.26 -15.77 13.73
C ALA A 218 20.78 -15.78 13.72
N GLN A 219 21.37 -16.88 14.20
CA GLN A 219 22.79 -17.15 14.00
C GLN A 219 23.03 -17.36 12.51
N ARG A 220 23.64 -16.36 11.86
CA ARG A 220 24.07 -16.45 10.46
C ARG A 220 25.49 -17.00 10.46
N ALA A 221 25.73 -18.02 9.64
CA ALA A 221 27.09 -18.49 9.39
C ALA A 221 27.95 -17.32 8.89
N GLU A 222 29.21 -17.28 9.31
CA GLU A 222 30.12 -16.26 8.81
C GLU A 222 30.28 -16.43 7.30
N PRO A 223 30.22 -15.34 6.51
CA PRO A 223 30.43 -15.42 5.07
C PRO A 223 31.81 -16.00 4.75
N ALA A 224 31.88 -16.93 3.79
CA ALA A 224 33.13 -17.58 3.40
C ALA A 224 34.21 -16.62 2.87
N ASN A 225 33.81 -15.43 2.42
CA ASN A 225 34.68 -14.37 1.91
C ASN A 225 35.13 -13.36 3.00
N LYS A 226 34.83 -13.62 4.26
CA LYS A 226 35.22 -12.75 5.37
C LYS A 226 36.72 -12.94 5.65
N LEU A 227 37.49 -11.86 5.53
CA LEU A 227 38.91 -11.86 5.91
C LEU A 227 39.08 -12.28 7.36
N THR A 228 40.01 -13.20 7.59
CA THR A 228 40.45 -13.64 8.91
C THR A 228 41.09 -12.47 9.68
N PRO A 229 41.16 -12.55 11.02
CA PRO A 229 41.85 -11.54 11.81
C PRO A 229 43.32 -11.34 11.41
N GLN A 230 43.99 -12.39 10.97
CA GLN A 230 45.38 -12.33 10.51
C GLN A 230 45.51 -11.57 9.18
N GLU A 231 44.66 -11.87 8.21
CA GLU A 231 44.63 -11.14 6.94
C GLU A 231 44.29 -9.66 7.13
N ARG A 232 43.35 -9.34 8.03
CA ARG A 232 43.01 -7.95 8.39
C ARG A 232 44.22 -7.21 8.95
N ARG A 233 44.99 -7.83 9.86
CA ARG A 233 46.23 -7.23 10.39
C ARG A 233 47.26 -7.02 9.29
N ARG A 234 47.44 -8.01 8.41
CA ARG A 234 48.40 -7.92 7.31
C ARG A 234 48.09 -6.75 6.37
N VAL A 235 46.81 -6.53 6.03
CA VAL A 235 46.39 -5.38 5.22
C VAL A 235 46.73 -4.05 5.90
N LEU A 236 46.49 -3.94 7.21
CA LEU A 236 46.80 -2.73 7.97
C LEU A 236 48.31 -2.49 8.11
N GLU A 237 49.10 -3.54 8.34
CA GLU A 237 50.56 -3.46 8.39
C GLU A 237 51.12 -2.91 7.07
N VAL A 238 50.69 -3.49 5.95
CA VAL A 238 51.13 -3.08 4.62
C VAL A 238 50.72 -1.64 4.33
N ALA A 239 49.47 -1.25 4.64
CA ALA A 239 49.03 0.14 4.46
C ALA A 239 49.84 1.16 5.29
N ASN A 240 50.44 0.74 6.40
CA ASN A 240 51.24 1.58 7.28
C ASN A 240 52.76 1.49 7.04
N GLN A 241 53.22 0.70 6.05
CA GLN A 241 54.63 0.69 5.68
C GLN A 241 55.07 2.03 5.09
N PRO A 242 56.34 2.46 5.26
CA PRO A 242 56.82 3.77 4.79
C PRO A 242 56.54 4.05 3.31
N GLU A 243 56.63 3.03 2.45
CA GLU A 243 56.36 3.14 1.01
C GLU A 243 54.89 3.46 0.69
N PHE A 244 53.96 2.98 1.52
CA PHE A 244 52.51 3.10 1.32
C PHE A 244 51.85 4.13 2.24
N ALA A 245 52.55 4.58 3.29
CA ALA A 245 52.00 5.39 4.38
C ALA A 245 51.34 6.70 3.93
N SER A 246 51.80 7.31 2.84
CA SER A 246 51.23 8.56 2.29
C SER A 246 50.28 8.35 1.11
N LEU A 247 50.08 7.11 0.67
CA LEU A 247 49.32 6.80 -0.53
C LEU A 247 47.84 6.48 -0.20
N PRO A 248 46.90 6.83 -1.09
CA PRO A 248 45.53 6.35 -0.95
C PRO A 248 45.44 4.84 -1.25
N PRO A 249 44.49 4.11 -0.67
CA PRO A 249 44.26 2.68 -0.94
C PRO A 249 44.24 2.27 -2.42
N GLN A 250 43.72 3.13 -3.30
CA GLN A 250 43.72 2.94 -4.75
C GLN A 250 45.15 2.74 -5.31
N GLN A 251 46.10 3.57 -4.87
CA GLN A 251 47.49 3.46 -5.31
C GLN A 251 48.22 2.31 -4.62
N ILE A 252 47.91 2.03 -3.35
CA ILE A 252 48.49 0.90 -2.60
C ILE A 252 48.14 -0.42 -3.30
N VAL A 253 46.86 -0.64 -3.62
CA VAL A 253 46.41 -1.87 -4.29
C VAL A 253 47.06 -2.02 -5.67
N ALA A 254 47.14 -0.95 -6.46
CA ALA A 254 47.80 -0.99 -7.77
C ALA A 254 49.29 -1.36 -7.67
N ARG A 255 50.04 -0.70 -6.77
CA ARG A 255 51.47 -1.00 -6.58
C ARG A 255 51.73 -2.41 -6.05
N LEU A 256 50.88 -2.91 -5.16
CA LEU A 256 50.98 -4.30 -4.69
C LEU A 256 50.72 -5.27 -5.84
N ALA A 257 49.75 -4.97 -6.72
CA ALA A 257 49.47 -5.79 -7.90
C ALA A 257 50.66 -5.79 -8.88
N ASP A 258 51.32 -4.66 -9.10
CA ASP A 258 52.54 -4.56 -9.91
C ASP A 258 53.69 -5.41 -9.32
N GLN A 259 53.72 -5.56 -7.99
CA GLN A 259 54.64 -6.43 -7.25
C GLN A 259 54.17 -7.90 -7.18
N GLY A 260 53.10 -8.28 -7.90
CA GLY A 260 52.55 -9.64 -7.91
C GLY A 260 51.86 -10.05 -6.61
N THR A 261 51.53 -9.11 -5.73
CA THR A 261 50.93 -9.37 -4.42
C THR A 261 49.49 -8.88 -4.36
N TRP A 262 48.56 -9.75 -3.96
CA TRP A 262 47.16 -9.38 -3.72
C TRP A 262 46.77 -9.66 -2.27
N LEU A 263 46.22 -8.65 -1.59
CA LEU A 263 45.78 -8.75 -0.19
C LEU A 263 44.27 -8.56 -0.03
N ALA A 264 43.72 -7.49 -0.63
CA ALA A 264 42.30 -7.17 -0.57
C ALA A 264 41.93 -6.12 -1.63
N SER A 265 40.63 -5.95 -1.89
CA SER A 265 40.13 -4.87 -2.76
C SER A 265 40.26 -3.48 -2.13
N GLU A 266 40.24 -2.43 -2.97
CA GLU A 266 40.30 -1.02 -2.52
C GLU A 266 39.24 -0.69 -1.47
N SER A 267 37.98 -1.09 -1.70
CA SER A 267 36.88 -0.88 -0.76
C SER A 267 37.11 -1.61 0.57
N THR A 268 37.83 -2.72 0.55
CA THR A 268 38.19 -3.46 1.77
C THR A 268 39.31 -2.76 2.53
N PHE A 269 40.33 -2.24 1.85
CA PHE A 269 41.32 -1.36 2.48
C PHE A 269 40.66 -0.15 3.15
N TYR A 270 39.76 0.55 2.45
CA TYR A 270 39.05 1.69 3.05
C TYR A 270 38.24 1.30 4.29
N ARG A 271 37.52 0.17 4.25
CA ARG A 271 36.77 -0.33 5.41
C ARG A 271 37.69 -0.66 6.59
N LEU A 272 38.79 -1.35 6.34
CA LEU A 272 39.74 -1.73 7.40
C LEU A 272 40.44 -0.52 8.01
N LEU A 273 40.88 0.43 7.19
CA LEU A 273 41.49 1.68 7.68
C LEU A 273 40.48 2.53 8.45
N LYS A 274 39.20 2.52 8.05
CA LYS A 274 38.13 3.19 8.80
C LYS A 274 37.88 2.52 10.14
N ASP A 275 37.74 1.18 10.15
CA ASP A 275 37.54 0.39 11.37
C ASP A 275 38.71 0.55 12.36
N ALA A 276 39.93 0.76 11.84
CA ALA A 276 41.14 1.01 12.62
C ALA A 276 41.38 2.49 12.94
N GLU A 277 40.43 3.39 12.64
CA GLU A 277 40.56 4.84 12.85
C GLU A 277 41.80 5.47 12.19
N GLN A 278 42.19 5.00 11.00
CA GLN A 278 43.34 5.51 10.22
C GLN A 278 42.93 6.37 9.01
N GLN A 279 41.62 6.55 8.81
CA GLN A 279 41.04 7.31 7.69
C GLN A 279 40.72 8.76 8.12
N HIS A 280 41.75 9.54 8.37
CA HIS A 280 41.61 10.97 8.71
C HIS A 280 42.00 11.89 7.53
N PRO A 281 41.47 13.13 7.49
CA PRO A 281 41.97 14.15 6.57
C PRO A 281 43.47 14.38 6.79
N ARG A 282 44.26 14.14 5.75
CA ARG A 282 45.71 14.37 5.75
C ARG A 282 45.98 15.61 4.89
N GLY A 283 46.56 16.67 5.48
CA GLY A 283 46.91 17.89 4.75
C GLY A 283 46.81 19.17 5.59
N ARG A 284 47.23 20.30 5.00
CA ARG A 284 47.20 21.63 5.64
C ARG A 284 45.83 22.32 5.59
N SER A 285 44.83 21.67 5.01
CA SER A 285 43.48 22.24 4.90
C SER A 285 42.85 22.35 6.28
N ARG A 286 42.27 23.51 6.60
CA ARG A 286 41.59 23.71 7.86
C ARG A 286 40.35 22.79 7.92
N PRO A 287 40.00 22.26 9.11
CA PRO A 287 38.77 21.50 9.27
C PRO A 287 37.57 22.35 8.83
N PRO A 288 36.57 21.76 8.14
CA PRO A 288 35.38 22.49 7.71
C PRO A 288 34.61 23.02 8.93
N VAL A 289 34.45 24.34 8.99
CA VAL A 289 33.67 25.00 10.06
C VAL A 289 32.21 25.04 9.63
N LYS A 290 31.32 24.46 10.45
CA LYS A 290 29.86 24.60 10.27
C LYS A 290 29.45 26.01 10.69
N ARG A 291 28.87 26.77 9.77
CA ARG A 291 28.32 28.12 10.02
C ARG A 291 26.83 28.12 9.73
N ALA A 292 26.05 28.77 10.60
CA ALA A 292 24.61 28.95 10.43
C ALA A 292 24.31 29.62 9.08
N LEU A 293 23.27 29.14 8.39
CA LEU A 293 22.89 29.65 7.08
C LEU A 293 22.05 30.92 7.27
N THR A 294 22.41 32.00 6.59
CA THR A 294 21.56 33.18 6.52
C THR A 294 20.30 32.82 5.74
N THR A 295 19.20 32.65 6.46
CA THR A 295 17.91 32.25 5.90
C THR A 295 16.93 33.42 6.00
N HIS A 296 16.45 33.87 4.85
CA HIS A 296 15.33 34.79 4.76
C HIS A 296 14.17 34.15 4.01
N VAL A 297 12.97 34.58 4.34
CA VAL A 297 11.72 34.04 3.82
C VAL A 297 10.93 35.20 3.22
N ALA A 298 10.33 34.96 2.05
CA ALA A 298 9.41 35.88 1.41
C ALA A 298 8.10 35.16 1.07
N ASP A 299 6.98 35.73 1.50
CA ASP A 299 5.61 35.30 1.15
C ASP A 299 4.96 36.21 0.10
N GLY A 300 5.61 37.35 -0.22
CA GLY A 300 5.18 38.29 -1.24
C GLY A 300 6.34 38.94 -2.00
N PRO A 301 6.03 39.68 -3.09
CA PRO A 301 7.03 40.45 -3.82
C PRO A 301 7.59 41.59 -2.96
N ASN A 302 8.82 42.00 -3.25
CA ASN A 302 9.49 43.17 -2.65
C ASN A 302 9.74 43.07 -1.13
N GLN A 303 9.86 41.85 -0.61
CA GLN A 303 10.28 41.58 0.76
C GLN A 303 11.75 41.16 0.86
N LEU A 304 12.24 40.43 -0.16
CA LEU A 304 13.59 39.93 -0.24
C LEU A 304 14.13 40.06 -1.66
N TRP A 305 15.14 40.89 -1.82
CA TRP A 305 15.91 41.02 -3.05
C TRP A 305 17.26 40.32 -2.91
N CYS A 306 17.73 39.72 -3.99
CA CYS A 306 19.13 39.33 -4.15
C CYS A 306 19.76 40.23 -5.21
N TRP A 307 21.02 40.57 -5.04
CA TRP A 307 21.77 41.32 -6.04
C TRP A 307 23.15 40.72 -6.26
N ASP A 308 23.68 40.93 -7.46
CA ASP A 308 24.99 40.45 -7.86
C ASP A 308 25.50 41.25 -9.08
N ILE A 309 26.79 41.10 -9.39
CA ILE A 309 27.46 41.75 -10.51
C ILE A 309 28.09 40.67 -11.37
N THR A 310 27.83 40.70 -12.68
CA THR A 310 28.50 39.81 -13.64
C THR A 310 29.27 40.59 -14.69
N TRP A 311 30.31 39.95 -15.21
CA TRP A 311 31.18 40.57 -16.21
C TRP A 311 30.68 40.23 -17.61
N LEU A 312 30.54 41.26 -18.44
CA LEU A 312 30.21 41.15 -19.85
C LEU A 312 31.50 41.30 -20.67
N PRO A 313 31.77 40.38 -21.61
CA PRO A 313 32.99 40.42 -22.40
C PRO A 313 32.98 41.61 -23.36
N THR A 314 34.13 42.26 -23.51
CA THR A 314 34.34 43.31 -24.53
C THR A 314 35.30 42.83 -25.61
N THR A 315 35.36 43.54 -26.73
CA THR A 315 36.32 43.25 -27.81
C THR A 315 37.77 43.51 -27.41
N VAL A 316 38.01 44.29 -26.35
CA VAL A 316 39.36 44.51 -25.80
C VAL A 316 39.64 43.51 -24.68
N LYS A 317 40.60 42.60 -24.92
CA LYS A 317 41.00 41.59 -23.93
C LYS A 317 41.43 42.22 -22.61
N GLY A 318 40.83 41.77 -21.51
CA GLY A 318 41.10 42.29 -20.16
C GLY A 318 40.25 43.49 -19.75
N ARG A 319 39.43 44.05 -20.66
CA ARG A 319 38.37 45.01 -20.32
C ARG A 319 37.01 44.32 -20.30
N TYR A 320 36.21 44.66 -19.31
CA TYR A 320 34.87 44.11 -19.12
C TYR A 320 33.89 45.24 -18.84
N PHE A 321 32.64 45.05 -19.24
CA PHE A 321 31.54 45.83 -18.68
C PHE A 321 30.94 45.08 -17.50
N TYR A 322 30.42 45.82 -16.52
CA TYR A 322 29.90 45.27 -15.28
C TYR A 322 28.39 45.42 -15.28
N TRP A 323 27.68 44.28 -15.35
CA TRP A 323 26.23 44.26 -15.27
C TRP A 323 25.80 44.04 -13.82
N TYR A 324 25.23 45.09 -13.25
CA TYR A 324 24.62 45.11 -11.94
C TYR A 324 23.16 44.69 -12.06
N MET A 325 22.72 43.78 -11.19
CA MET A 325 21.33 43.34 -11.18
C MET A 325 20.78 43.27 -9.76
N ILE A 326 19.50 43.60 -9.62
CA ILE A 326 18.70 43.40 -8.42
C ILE A 326 17.48 42.59 -8.83
N LYS A 327 17.25 41.48 -8.13
CA LYS A 327 16.17 40.53 -8.42
C LYS A 327 15.36 40.25 -7.17
N ASP A 328 14.05 40.25 -7.35
CA ASP A 328 13.13 39.82 -6.33
C ASP A 328 13.13 38.29 -6.21
N VAL A 329 13.39 37.77 -5.00
CA VAL A 329 13.55 36.33 -4.76
C VAL A 329 12.21 35.59 -4.89
N TYR A 330 11.12 36.23 -4.48
CA TYR A 330 9.78 35.64 -4.51
C TYR A 330 9.28 35.44 -5.95
N SER A 331 9.24 36.51 -6.74
CA SER A 331 8.70 36.53 -8.10
C SER A 331 9.73 36.24 -9.19
N ARG A 332 11.02 36.22 -8.85
CA ARG A 332 12.16 36.14 -9.78
C ARG A 332 12.32 37.33 -10.71
N LYS A 333 11.51 38.37 -10.58
CA LYS A 333 11.57 39.57 -11.44
C LYS A 333 12.91 40.29 -11.23
N LEU A 334 13.55 40.68 -12.33
CA LEU A 334 14.62 41.67 -12.31
C LEU A 334 13.97 43.04 -12.07
N VAL A 335 14.10 43.57 -10.85
CA VAL A 335 13.47 44.84 -10.45
C VAL A 335 14.28 46.05 -10.94
N ALA A 336 15.60 45.92 -10.91
CA ALA A 336 16.51 46.93 -11.43
C ALA A 336 17.77 46.29 -11.99
N ASN A 337 18.37 46.96 -12.96
CA ASN A 337 19.64 46.57 -13.54
C ASN A 337 20.30 47.77 -14.22
N GLU A 338 21.63 47.79 -14.26
CA GLU A 338 22.43 48.78 -14.98
C GLU A 338 23.75 48.16 -15.44
N VAL A 339 24.37 48.75 -16.47
CA VAL A 339 25.68 48.32 -16.99
C VAL A 339 26.66 49.51 -16.96
N HIS A 340 27.84 49.27 -16.41
CA HIS A 340 28.89 50.26 -16.17
C HIS A 340 30.27 49.78 -16.64
N GLU A 341 31.23 50.69 -16.83
CA GLU A 341 32.61 50.39 -17.26
C GLU A 341 33.54 50.00 -16.10
N SER A 342 33.14 50.27 -14.87
CA SER A 342 33.91 49.99 -13.66
C SER A 342 32.99 49.47 -12.57
N GLU A 343 33.57 48.79 -11.58
CA GLU A 343 32.84 48.36 -10.38
C GLU A 343 32.97 49.41 -9.27
N SER A 344 31.88 50.08 -8.90
CA SER A 344 31.82 51.09 -7.83
C SER A 344 30.62 50.88 -6.89
N ALA A 345 30.80 51.25 -5.60
CA ALA A 345 29.75 51.23 -4.59
C ALA A 345 28.73 52.38 -4.79
N GLU A 346 29.14 53.48 -5.39
CA GLU A 346 28.28 54.63 -5.73
C GLU A 346 27.24 54.23 -6.79
N GLN A 347 27.66 53.50 -7.81
CA GLN A 347 26.77 52.95 -8.84
C GLN A 347 25.79 51.93 -8.25
N ALA A 348 26.27 51.06 -7.36
CA ALA A 348 25.40 50.12 -6.63
C ALA A 348 24.33 50.86 -5.80
N ALA A 349 24.73 51.91 -5.08
CA ALA A 349 23.82 52.73 -4.28
C ALA A 349 22.78 53.47 -5.14
N GLN A 350 23.19 53.99 -6.29
CA GLN A 350 22.28 54.64 -7.25
C GLN A 350 21.27 53.64 -7.81
N LEU A 351 21.71 52.45 -8.21
CA LEU A 351 20.84 51.38 -8.69
C LEU A 351 19.81 50.99 -7.62
N LEU A 352 20.23 50.85 -6.36
CA LEU A 352 19.33 50.53 -5.26
C LEU A 352 18.26 51.61 -5.06
N ARG A 353 18.65 52.90 -5.08
CA ARG A 353 17.69 54.02 -4.98
C ARG A 353 16.66 53.98 -6.10
N GLN A 354 17.11 53.77 -7.35
CA GLN A 354 16.21 53.63 -8.49
C GLN A 354 15.27 52.42 -8.35
N ALA A 355 15.77 51.29 -7.86
CA ALA A 355 14.96 50.09 -7.61
C ALA A 355 13.86 50.37 -6.58
N CYS A 356 14.21 50.97 -5.44
CA CYS A 356 13.26 51.35 -4.40
C CYS A 356 12.21 52.34 -4.90
N LEU A 357 12.60 53.32 -5.73
CA LEU A 357 11.65 54.26 -6.34
C LEU A 357 10.72 53.57 -7.33
N ARG A 358 11.25 52.75 -8.25
CA ARG A 358 10.47 52.04 -9.27
C ARG A 358 9.44 51.09 -8.65
N GLU A 359 9.82 50.41 -7.58
CA GLU A 359 8.97 49.47 -6.87
C GLU A 359 8.12 50.14 -5.77
N GLN A 360 8.26 51.45 -5.57
CA GLN A 360 7.55 52.25 -4.55
C GLN A 360 7.75 51.71 -3.12
N ARG A 361 9.00 51.31 -2.80
CA ARG A 361 9.37 50.65 -1.53
C ARG A 361 10.25 51.50 -0.61
N ALA A 362 10.45 52.78 -0.92
CA ALA A 362 11.24 53.66 -0.05
C ALA A 362 10.63 53.71 1.37
N GLY A 363 11.43 53.38 2.39
CA GLY A 363 11.00 53.39 3.79
C GLY A 363 10.20 52.15 4.24
N GLN A 364 10.01 51.15 3.37
CA GLN A 364 9.33 49.91 3.72
C GLN A 364 10.33 48.79 4.02
N PRO A 365 10.02 47.85 4.93
CA PRO A 365 10.91 46.74 5.24
C PRO A 365 11.23 45.92 3.98
N LEU A 366 12.52 45.85 3.64
CA LEU A 366 13.06 45.08 2.53
C LEU A 366 14.41 44.53 2.94
N VAL A 367 14.66 43.26 2.66
CA VAL A 367 15.97 42.65 2.83
C VAL A 367 16.69 42.64 1.48
N LEU A 368 17.93 43.11 1.46
CA LEU A 368 18.81 42.99 0.30
C LEU A 368 19.95 42.01 0.62
N HIS A 369 19.87 40.82 0.02
CA HIS A 369 20.86 39.77 0.17
C HIS A 369 21.95 39.86 -0.89
N SER A 370 23.20 39.75 -0.46
CA SER A 370 24.37 39.96 -1.29
C SER A 370 25.51 39.01 -0.98
N ASP A 371 26.39 38.86 -1.95
CA ASP A 371 27.69 38.25 -1.70
C ASP A 371 28.66 39.19 -0.99
N ASN A 372 29.83 38.66 -0.64
CA ASN A 372 30.86 39.39 0.11
C ASN A 372 31.75 40.28 -0.78
N GLY A 373 31.28 40.69 -1.96
CA GLY A 373 32.03 41.52 -2.92
C GLY A 373 32.37 42.92 -2.39
N SER A 374 33.41 43.55 -2.94
CA SER A 374 33.90 44.86 -2.50
C SER A 374 32.86 45.97 -2.71
N ALA A 375 32.17 46.01 -3.85
CA ALA A 375 31.09 46.98 -4.07
C ALA A 375 29.94 46.83 -3.06
N MET A 376 29.75 45.61 -2.52
CA MET A 376 28.67 45.30 -1.61
C MET A 376 28.94 45.72 -0.16
N LYS A 377 30.23 45.88 0.19
CA LYS A 377 30.68 46.29 1.53
C LYS A 377 31.07 47.77 1.62
N GLY A 378 30.97 48.51 0.52
CA GLY A 378 31.29 49.93 0.51
C GLY A 378 30.42 50.71 1.49
N SER A 379 31.04 51.64 2.24
CA SER A 379 30.34 52.52 3.19
C SER A 379 29.19 53.29 2.53
N THR A 380 29.40 53.74 1.28
CA THR A 380 28.37 54.42 0.46
C THR A 380 27.12 53.57 0.27
N MET A 381 27.27 52.26 0.02
CA MET A 381 26.16 51.34 -0.20
C MET A 381 25.40 51.07 1.11
N LEU A 382 26.13 50.84 2.20
CA LEU A 382 25.53 50.65 3.53
C LEU A 382 24.73 51.87 3.99
N ALA A 383 25.27 53.08 3.78
CA ALA A 383 24.57 54.32 4.08
C ALA A 383 23.29 54.48 3.24
N ALA A 384 23.35 54.12 1.95
CA ALA A 384 22.17 54.14 1.08
C ALA A 384 21.10 53.15 1.54
N MET A 385 21.48 51.92 1.91
CA MET A 385 20.56 50.92 2.46
C MET A 385 19.87 51.45 3.73
N GLN A 386 20.65 52.02 4.66
CA GLN A 386 20.12 52.61 5.91
C GLN A 386 19.10 53.72 5.62
N ASN A 387 19.43 54.66 4.72
CA ASN A 387 18.55 55.77 4.37
C ASN A 387 17.25 55.32 3.69
N LEU A 388 17.26 54.17 3.01
CA LEU A 388 16.10 53.61 2.32
C LEU A 388 15.26 52.66 3.19
N GLY A 389 15.72 52.34 4.41
CA GLY A 389 15.09 51.34 5.27
C GLY A 389 15.34 49.88 4.85
N VAL A 390 16.39 49.64 4.06
CA VAL A 390 16.75 48.32 3.54
C VAL A 390 17.70 47.62 4.50
N MET A 391 17.35 46.40 4.92
CA MET A 391 18.19 45.57 5.79
C MET A 391 19.23 44.80 4.96
N PRO A 392 20.54 45.00 5.21
CA PRO A 392 21.58 44.24 4.53
C PRO A 392 21.60 42.78 5.02
N SER A 393 21.82 41.85 4.10
CA SER A 393 22.05 40.44 4.38
C SER A 393 23.21 39.94 3.53
N PHE A 394 24.15 39.20 4.12
CA PHE A 394 25.36 38.76 3.44
C PHE A 394 25.51 37.23 3.45
N SER A 395 26.05 36.68 2.36
CA SER A 395 26.45 35.27 2.28
C SER A 395 27.55 34.93 3.28
N ARG A 396 27.72 33.64 3.60
CA ARG A 396 28.84 33.22 4.43
C ARG A 396 30.15 33.44 3.67
N PRO A 397 31.23 33.89 4.35
CA PRO A 397 32.52 34.05 3.69
C PRO A 397 32.96 32.77 2.96
N ARG A 398 33.27 32.91 1.66
CA ARG A 398 33.77 31.85 0.76
C ARG A 398 32.73 30.77 0.39
N VAL A 399 31.44 31.12 0.34
CA VAL A 399 30.37 30.21 -0.12
C VAL A 399 29.50 30.93 -1.16
N SER A 400 29.75 30.72 -2.46
CA SER A 400 28.93 31.32 -3.54
C SER A 400 27.51 30.75 -3.60
N ASN A 401 27.34 29.50 -3.17
CA ASN A 401 26.05 28.80 -3.16
C ASN A 401 24.96 29.50 -2.32
N ASP A 402 25.31 30.43 -1.43
CA ASP A 402 24.36 31.15 -0.60
C ASP A 402 23.56 32.22 -1.40
N ASN A 403 23.98 32.54 -2.64
CA ASN A 403 23.29 33.45 -3.58
C ASN A 403 22.80 32.75 -4.87
N ALA A 404 22.27 31.52 -4.73
CA ALA A 404 21.87 30.66 -5.84
C ALA A 404 20.87 31.30 -6.85
N TYR A 405 20.08 32.30 -6.42
CA TYR A 405 19.11 32.97 -7.28
C TYR A 405 19.72 33.90 -8.33
N ALA A 406 20.84 34.56 -7.99
CA ALA A 406 21.61 35.37 -8.92
C ALA A 406 22.36 34.46 -9.90
N GLU A 407 23.05 33.42 -9.40
CA GLU A 407 23.75 32.44 -10.24
C GLU A 407 22.82 31.78 -11.28
N ALA A 408 21.62 31.36 -10.86
CA ALA A 408 20.63 30.78 -11.76
C ALA A 408 20.14 31.76 -12.84
N LEU A 409 20.07 33.06 -12.52
CA LEU A 409 19.73 34.08 -13.50
C LEU A 409 20.84 34.23 -14.53
N PHE A 410 22.10 34.36 -14.11
CA PHE A 410 23.21 34.52 -15.05
C PHE A 410 23.38 33.29 -15.94
N ARG A 411 23.09 32.09 -15.41
CA ARG A 411 22.99 30.89 -16.25
C ARG A 411 21.85 31.03 -17.27
N THR A 412 20.69 31.55 -16.88
CA THR A 412 19.60 31.80 -17.83
C THR A 412 20.00 32.81 -18.91
N ALA A 413 20.71 33.88 -18.54
CA ALA A 413 21.22 34.87 -19.48
C ALA A 413 22.18 34.25 -20.50
N LYS A 414 23.18 33.50 -20.03
CA LYS A 414 24.24 32.89 -20.86
C LYS A 414 23.75 31.79 -21.81
N TYR A 415 22.63 31.14 -21.48
CA TYR A 415 22.09 30.03 -22.27
C TYR A 415 20.84 30.43 -23.07
N CYS A 416 20.41 31.69 -22.98
CA CYS A 416 19.32 32.21 -23.79
C CYS A 416 19.79 32.37 -25.25
N PRO A 417 18.93 32.09 -26.26
CA PRO A 417 19.24 32.37 -27.66
C PRO A 417 19.61 33.83 -27.96
N LEU A 418 19.21 34.76 -27.10
CA LEU A 418 19.57 36.18 -27.21
C LEU A 418 21.03 36.45 -26.84
N TRP A 419 21.74 35.51 -26.19
CA TRP A 419 23.13 35.73 -25.76
C TRP A 419 24.03 36.07 -26.95
N PRO A 420 24.86 37.12 -26.87
CA PRO A 420 25.62 37.57 -28.02
C PRO A 420 26.71 36.56 -28.40
N GLU A 421 26.82 36.27 -29.70
CA GLU A 421 27.89 35.41 -30.24
C GLU A 421 29.26 36.09 -30.20
N ARG A 422 29.28 37.43 -30.24
CA ARG A 422 30.49 38.26 -30.21
C ARG A 422 30.52 39.14 -28.95
N PRO A 423 31.71 39.48 -28.41
CA PRO A 423 31.85 40.45 -27.33
C PRO A 423 31.31 41.82 -27.72
N PHE A 424 30.99 42.66 -26.72
CA PHE A 424 30.47 44.02 -26.94
C PHE A 424 31.58 45.00 -27.31
N ASP A 425 31.35 45.87 -28.28
CA ASP A 425 32.29 46.94 -28.66
C ASP A 425 32.13 48.18 -27.79
N THR A 426 30.88 48.51 -27.43
CA THR A 426 30.56 49.73 -26.69
C THR A 426 29.66 49.45 -25.48
N LEU A 427 29.74 50.32 -24.49
CA LEU A 427 28.89 50.26 -23.31
C LEU A 427 27.40 50.31 -23.68
N GLU A 428 27.05 51.10 -24.70
CA GLU A 428 25.67 51.26 -25.17
C GLU A 428 25.12 49.97 -25.80
N GLN A 429 25.92 49.24 -26.58
CA GLN A 429 25.53 47.92 -27.09
C GLN A 429 25.24 46.94 -25.93
N ALA A 430 26.10 46.92 -24.92
CA ALA A 430 25.89 46.09 -23.73
C ALA A 430 24.60 46.47 -22.97
N ARG A 431 24.35 47.78 -22.79
CA ARG A 431 23.11 48.29 -22.17
C ARG A 431 21.87 47.89 -22.96
N ASN A 432 21.87 48.08 -24.27
CA ASN A 432 20.75 47.74 -25.14
C ASN A 432 20.43 46.24 -25.10
N TRP A 433 21.48 45.41 -25.11
CA TRP A 433 21.33 43.97 -24.97
C TRP A 433 20.74 43.58 -23.61
N VAL A 434 21.30 44.10 -22.51
CA VAL A 434 20.81 43.81 -21.17
C VAL A 434 19.35 44.24 -21.01
N ASN A 435 18.97 45.43 -21.49
CA ASN A 435 17.59 45.91 -21.44
C ASN A 435 16.64 45.00 -22.21
N SER A 436 17.04 44.54 -23.41
CA SER A 436 16.26 43.60 -24.21
C SER A 436 16.11 42.26 -23.50
N PHE A 437 17.19 41.74 -22.91
CA PHE A 437 17.17 40.53 -22.11
C PHE A 437 16.24 40.66 -20.89
N VAL A 438 16.29 41.76 -20.15
CA VAL A 438 15.46 42.00 -18.97
C VAL A 438 13.98 42.06 -19.35
N ALA A 439 13.64 42.75 -20.45
CA ALA A 439 12.28 42.83 -20.96
C ALA A 439 11.73 41.43 -21.30
N TRP A 440 12.48 40.66 -22.09
CA TRP A 440 12.14 39.27 -22.40
C TRP A 440 12.02 38.40 -21.15
N TYR A 441 13.00 38.46 -20.24
CA TYR A 441 13.03 37.63 -19.05
C TYR A 441 11.84 37.92 -18.12
N ASN A 442 11.51 39.19 -17.91
CA ASN A 442 10.42 39.58 -17.02
C ASN A 442 9.04 39.31 -17.63
N HIS A 443 8.85 39.53 -18.93
CA HIS A 443 7.52 39.60 -19.55
C HIS A 443 7.17 38.45 -20.50
N GLU A 444 8.16 37.69 -20.99
CA GLU A 444 7.92 36.62 -21.96
C GLU A 444 8.37 35.25 -21.42
N HIS A 445 9.55 35.19 -20.80
CA HIS A 445 10.15 33.96 -20.33
C HIS A 445 9.25 33.20 -19.34
N ARG A 446 8.89 31.97 -19.69
CA ARG A 446 8.06 31.09 -18.86
C ARG A 446 8.95 30.36 -17.85
N HIS A 447 9.06 30.94 -16.65
CA HIS A 447 10.01 30.47 -15.66
C HIS A 447 9.56 29.15 -15.02
N SER A 448 10.38 28.09 -15.15
CA SER A 448 10.02 26.73 -14.70
C SER A 448 9.75 26.65 -13.19
N ALA A 449 10.57 27.31 -12.36
CA ALA A 449 10.37 27.37 -10.91
C ALA A 449 9.06 28.09 -10.51
N LEU A 450 8.52 28.94 -11.40
CA LEU A 450 7.26 29.65 -11.20
C LEU A 450 6.10 28.94 -11.90
N LYS A 451 6.19 27.63 -12.13
CA LYS A 451 5.16 26.88 -12.86
C LYS A 451 4.81 27.51 -14.21
N PHE A 452 5.81 28.06 -14.89
CA PHE A 452 5.69 28.63 -16.23
C PHE A 452 4.75 29.84 -16.29
N VAL A 453 4.64 30.64 -15.23
CA VAL A 453 4.24 32.05 -15.37
C VAL A 453 5.49 32.91 -15.56
N THR A 454 5.31 34.13 -16.04
CA THR A 454 6.44 35.06 -16.15
C THR A 454 6.77 35.68 -14.79
N PRO A 455 8.03 36.12 -14.58
CA PRO A 455 8.39 36.83 -13.37
C PRO A 455 7.49 38.04 -13.10
N ALA A 456 7.16 38.84 -14.11
CA ALA A 456 6.25 39.98 -13.97
C ALA A 456 4.82 39.55 -13.58
N GLN A 457 4.29 38.46 -14.13
CA GLN A 457 2.97 37.93 -13.77
C GLN A 457 2.92 37.47 -12.31
N ARG A 458 3.97 36.82 -11.80
CA ARG A 458 4.05 36.47 -10.38
C ARG A 458 4.15 37.72 -9.51
N HIS A 459 4.96 38.68 -9.93
CA HIS A 459 5.21 39.90 -9.18
C HIS A 459 3.96 40.79 -9.03
N THR A 460 3.10 40.82 -10.04
CA THR A 460 1.86 41.63 -10.06
C THR A 460 0.63 40.87 -9.53
N GLY A 461 0.80 39.63 -9.04
CA GLY A 461 -0.31 38.82 -8.50
C GLY A 461 -1.16 38.10 -9.56
N GLN A 462 -0.89 38.27 -10.86
CA GLN A 462 -1.64 37.62 -11.95
C GLN A 462 -1.46 36.10 -12.02
N ALA A 463 -0.44 35.56 -11.35
CA ALA A 463 -0.08 34.15 -11.43
C ALA A 463 -1.18 33.20 -10.92
N GLU A 464 -1.89 33.56 -9.86
CA GLU A 464 -2.90 32.70 -9.24
C GLU A 464 -4.04 32.38 -10.21
N GLU A 465 -4.60 33.41 -10.83
CA GLU A 465 -5.68 33.30 -11.80
C GLU A 465 -5.25 32.53 -13.06
N LEU A 466 -4.03 32.78 -13.56
CA LEU A 466 -3.49 32.06 -14.72
C LEU A 466 -3.30 30.56 -14.43
N LEU A 467 -2.81 30.21 -13.24
CA LEU A 467 -2.58 28.82 -12.86
C LEU A 467 -3.89 28.10 -12.56
N ARG A 468 -4.88 28.78 -11.95
CA ARG A 468 -6.24 28.27 -11.78
C ARG A 468 -6.87 27.88 -13.13
N LYS A 469 -6.83 28.78 -14.11
CA LYS A 469 -7.31 28.50 -15.48
C LYS A 469 -6.59 27.31 -16.13
N ARG A 470 -5.29 27.15 -15.89
CA ARG A 470 -4.52 25.98 -16.40
C ARG A 470 -4.94 24.67 -15.72
N ILE A 471 -5.21 24.70 -14.42
CA ILE A 471 -5.71 23.53 -13.69
C ILE A 471 -7.07 23.11 -14.27
N GLU A 472 -8.01 24.05 -14.40
CA GLU A 472 -9.33 23.81 -14.98
C GLU A 472 -9.25 23.23 -16.40
N LEU A 473 -8.40 23.80 -17.26
CA LEU A 473 -8.17 23.30 -18.62
C LEU A 473 -7.63 21.86 -18.62
N TYR A 474 -6.66 21.56 -17.76
CA TYR A 474 -6.03 20.24 -17.71
C TYR A 474 -6.98 19.18 -17.15
N GLU A 475 -7.78 19.51 -16.14
CA GLU A 475 -8.82 18.60 -15.63
C GLU A 475 -9.91 18.36 -16.67
N ALA A 476 -10.36 19.40 -17.37
CA ALA A 476 -11.34 19.25 -18.45
C ALA A 476 -10.80 18.39 -19.61
N ALA A 477 -9.52 18.57 -19.98
CA ALA A 477 -8.87 17.76 -21.00
C ALA A 477 -8.73 16.30 -20.56
N ARG A 478 -8.37 16.07 -19.29
CA ARG A 478 -8.28 14.73 -18.69
C ARG A 478 -9.63 14.02 -18.66
N ALA A 479 -10.70 14.73 -18.29
CA ALA A 479 -12.05 14.19 -18.28
C ALA A 479 -12.51 13.76 -19.70
N ARG A 480 -12.08 14.49 -20.74
CA ARG A 480 -12.43 14.18 -22.13
C ARG A 480 -11.71 12.96 -22.69
N HIS A 481 -10.47 12.73 -22.29
CA HIS A 481 -9.58 11.72 -22.87
C HIS A 481 -8.79 10.94 -21.80
N PRO A 482 -9.43 10.28 -20.82
CA PRO A 482 -8.75 9.69 -19.66
C PRO A 482 -7.62 8.71 -20.04
N GLU A 483 -7.70 8.07 -21.21
CA GLU A 483 -6.69 7.17 -21.76
C GLU A 483 -5.30 7.82 -21.98
N ARG A 484 -5.22 9.15 -22.11
CA ARG A 484 -3.94 9.86 -22.29
C ARG A 484 -3.22 10.19 -20.98
N TRP A 485 -3.83 9.90 -19.83
CA TRP A 485 -3.27 10.22 -18.51
C TRP A 485 -3.02 8.94 -17.70
N SER A 486 -1.76 8.70 -17.33
CA SER A 486 -1.37 7.63 -16.41
C SER A 486 -1.53 7.99 -14.93
N GLY A 487 -1.81 9.26 -14.62
CA GLY A 487 -1.88 9.79 -13.26
C GLY A 487 -2.56 11.16 -13.18
N ASN A 488 -2.17 11.95 -12.17
CA ASN A 488 -2.70 13.30 -11.98
C ASN A 488 -2.21 14.27 -13.07
N ILE A 489 -2.93 15.39 -13.21
CA ILE A 489 -2.51 16.47 -14.10
C ILE A 489 -1.18 17.08 -13.64
N ARG A 490 -0.55 17.84 -14.54
CA ARG A 490 0.67 18.60 -14.23
C ARG A 490 0.45 19.51 -13.02
N ASN A 491 1.40 19.51 -12.09
CA ASN A 491 1.34 20.36 -10.90
C ASN A 491 1.57 21.84 -11.28
N TRP A 492 0.49 22.62 -11.22
CA TRP A 492 0.44 24.06 -11.45
C TRP A 492 0.38 24.89 -10.15
N VAL A 493 0.51 24.26 -8.98
CA VAL A 493 0.43 24.96 -7.69
C VAL A 493 1.77 25.63 -7.36
N LEU A 494 1.75 26.94 -7.07
CA LEU A 494 2.92 27.69 -6.62
C LEU A 494 3.14 27.51 -5.11
N ALA A 495 4.40 27.56 -4.69
CA ALA A 495 4.71 27.66 -3.27
C ALA A 495 4.29 29.06 -2.77
N PRO A 496 3.56 29.16 -1.65
CA PRO A 496 3.18 30.44 -1.07
C PRO A 496 4.40 31.20 -0.53
N ILE A 497 5.42 30.44 -0.12
CA ILE A 497 6.62 30.93 0.54
C ILE A 497 7.86 30.55 -0.28
N VAL A 498 8.79 31.49 -0.40
CA VAL A 498 10.11 31.28 -1.03
C VAL A 498 11.20 31.60 -0.03
N CYS A 499 12.10 30.64 0.19
CA CYS A 499 13.26 30.83 1.07
C CYS A 499 14.51 31.17 0.25
N LEU A 500 15.36 32.04 0.81
CA LEU A 500 16.68 32.34 0.29
C LEU A 500 17.57 31.08 0.27
N ASN A 501 17.76 30.52 1.47
CA ASN A 501 18.55 29.32 1.75
C ASN A 501 17.72 28.47 2.72
N PRO A 502 17.09 27.37 2.29
CA PRO A 502 16.28 26.57 3.20
C PRO A 502 17.18 25.80 4.19
N GLU A 503 17.12 26.13 5.49
CA GLU A 503 17.58 25.21 6.53
C GLU A 503 16.60 24.02 6.56
N ARG A 504 17.10 22.81 6.26
CA ARG A 504 16.43 21.48 6.32
C ARG A 504 14.91 21.53 6.50
N GLU A 505 14.13 21.05 5.52
CA GLU A 505 12.67 20.70 5.48
C GLU A 505 11.69 21.09 6.62
N ALA A 506 12.09 21.12 7.88
CA ALA A 506 11.35 21.52 9.08
C ALA A 506 10.71 22.93 9.00
N VAL A 507 11.36 23.94 8.41
CA VAL A 507 10.76 25.29 8.29
C VAL A 507 9.58 25.31 7.31
N LEU A 508 9.59 24.45 6.29
CA LEU A 508 8.50 24.31 5.32
C LEU A 508 7.32 23.47 5.89
N GLN A 509 7.58 22.60 6.87
CA GLN A 509 6.55 21.74 7.48
C GLN A 509 5.81 22.38 8.65
N GLN A 510 6.40 23.35 9.35
CA GLN A 510 5.72 24.03 10.47
C GLN A 510 4.61 24.97 10.01
N THR A 511 4.70 25.52 8.80
CA THR A 511 3.72 26.48 8.26
C THR A 511 2.58 25.82 7.47
N SER A 512 2.78 24.62 6.93
CA SER A 512 1.70 23.88 6.24
C SER A 512 0.65 23.26 7.18
N LYS A 513 0.92 23.24 8.50
CA LYS A 513 -0.05 22.84 9.53
C LYS A 513 -0.87 24.00 10.09
N ALA A 514 -0.55 25.24 9.71
CA ALA A 514 -1.20 26.45 10.23
C ALA A 514 -2.15 27.12 9.21
N ALA A 515 -2.30 26.54 8.01
CA ALA A 515 -3.30 26.88 7.00
C ALA A 515 -4.23 25.68 6.83
#